data_AF-A0A8W8JLM9-F1
#
_entry.id   AF-A0A8W8JLM9-F1
#
_cell.length_a   1.000
_cell.length_b   1.000
_cell.length_c   1.000
_cell.angle_alpha   90.00
_cell.angle_beta   90.00
_cell.angle_gamma   90.00
#
_symmetry.space_group_name_H-M   'P 1'
#
loop_
_entity.id
_entity.type
_entity.pdbx_description
1 polymer ?
#
loop_
_entity_poly.entity_id
_entity_poly.type
_entity_poly.pdbx_seq_one_letter_code
_entity_poly.pdbx_strand_id
1 'polypeptide(L)'
;MAQVVVLAIFILGIMDQFSLTQSVGFSSSTISPYKDMHLTSGLTSTSFTTKKTIMLLHQILLQETSLRMDLEKTVRDLMKEFEQMKRNQAEVKKEQEILNQELIDNITSLRTENQQLKDELEQIVNSGMGTCKCDLTNITSDFHNFKSDFSYNVSLSLLDFQKEINSTTANILHSSDDKIGAVSRDISDMQSAFKNLSGFIDRDRNFQASVNDDILVQQQNISNVIIETLPLDCKELYMNGKRKSGVYTIYPWERSDPNYRPVQVYCDMETEGGGWTVRICT
;
A
#
# COMPACT_ATOMS: atom_id res chain seq x y z
N MET A 1 33.61 26.11 7.66
CA MET A 1 34.07 24.70 7.79
C MET A 1 33.49 23.98 9.00
N ALA A 2 33.32 24.63 10.18
CA ALA A 2 32.75 23.98 11.37
C ALA A 2 31.23 23.71 11.31
N GLN A 3 30.45 24.52 10.57
CA GLN A 3 28.99 24.36 10.50
C GLN A 3 28.51 23.19 9.61
N VAL A 4 29.35 22.71 8.69
CA VAL A 4 28.99 21.59 7.78
C VAL A 4 29.10 20.23 8.47
N VAL A 5 29.93 20.12 9.51
CA VAL A 5 30.11 18.88 10.29
C VAL A 5 28.94 18.63 11.25
N VAL A 6 28.31 19.69 11.77
CA VAL A 6 27.18 19.60 12.71
C VAL A 6 25.90 19.09 12.02
N LEU A 7 25.70 19.45 10.74
CA LEU A 7 24.55 18.97 9.96
C LEU A 7 24.67 17.48 9.59
N ALA A 8 25.90 16.99 9.34
CA ALA A 8 26.15 15.59 8.98
C ALA A 8 25.91 14.63 10.17
N ILE A 9 26.16 15.08 11.41
CA ILE A 9 25.89 14.31 12.63
C ILE A 9 24.37 14.21 12.89
N PHE A 10 23.61 15.25 12.54
CA PHE A 10 22.15 15.24 12.68
C PHE A 10 21.46 14.30 11.69
N ILE A 11 21.96 14.18 10.46
CA ILE A 11 21.37 13.30 9.44
C ILE A 11 21.66 11.82 9.71
N LEU A 12 22.81 11.50 10.32
CA LEU A 12 23.16 10.11 10.68
C LEU A 12 22.52 9.64 12.00
N GLY A 13 22.08 10.55 12.87
CA GLY A 13 21.40 10.21 14.13
C GLY A 13 19.93 9.83 14.02
N ILE A 14 19.27 10.07 12.87
CA ILE A 14 17.83 9.82 12.69
C ILE A 14 17.54 8.38 12.23
N MET A 15 18.56 7.60 11.86
CA MET A 15 18.39 6.22 11.39
C MET A 15 18.34 5.16 12.51
N ASP A 16 18.47 5.53 13.79
CA ASP A 16 18.61 4.57 14.91
C ASP A 16 17.49 4.64 15.98
N GLN A 17 16.33 5.21 15.65
CA GLN A 17 15.19 5.33 16.59
C GLN A 17 13.92 4.57 16.16
N PHE A 18 13.97 3.76 15.09
CA PHE A 18 12.87 2.82 14.79
C PHE A 18 13.03 1.53 15.59
N SER A 19 12.86 1.63 16.90
CA SER A 19 12.53 0.51 17.77
C SER A 19 11.56 1.01 18.83
N LEU A 20 10.28 1.06 18.46
CA LEU A 20 9.18 1.22 19.41
C LEU A 20 8.35 -0.05 19.41
N THR A 21 8.81 -0.99 20.23
CA THR A 21 7.92 -1.82 21.03
C THR A 21 7.10 -0.90 21.95
N GLN A 22 5.77 -0.93 21.86
CA GLN A 22 4.92 -0.99 23.06
C GLN A 22 3.46 -1.27 22.71
N SER A 23 2.89 -2.13 23.54
CA SER A 23 1.49 -2.46 23.64
C SER A 23 0.67 -1.26 24.08
N VAL A 24 -0.49 -1.08 23.45
CA VAL A 24 -1.56 -0.27 24.00
C VAL A 24 -2.83 -1.11 23.95
N GLY A 25 -3.21 -1.64 25.12
CA GLY A 25 -4.54 -2.16 25.32
C GLY A 25 -5.52 -0.99 25.41
N PHE A 26 -6.56 -1.02 24.59
CA PHE A 26 -7.74 -0.19 24.79
C PHE A 26 -8.99 -0.99 24.36
N SER A 27 -9.91 -1.09 25.30
CA SER A 27 -11.27 -1.59 25.13
C SER A 27 -12.02 -0.66 24.18
N SER A 28 -12.65 -1.23 23.14
CA SER A 28 -13.64 -0.50 22.36
C SER A 28 -14.83 -1.39 22.04
N SER A 29 -15.97 -0.93 22.50
CA SER A 29 -17.29 -1.53 22.41
C SER A 29 -17.69 -1.70 20.95
N THR A 30 -17.79 -2.94 20.49
CA THR A 30 -18.27 -3.31 19.16
C THR A 30 -19.78 -3.16 19.07
N ILE A 31 -20.26 -2.10 18.39
CA ILE A 31 -21.61 -2.08 17.83
C ILE A 31 -21.52 -2.75 16.46
N SER A 32 -21.87 -4.04 16.43
CA SER A 32 -21.95 -4.85 15.20
C SER A 32 -23.27 -4.56 14.45
N PRO A 33 -23.26 -4.31 13.13
CA PRO A 33 -24.48 -4.06 12.35
C PRO A 33 -25.29 -5.32 12.00
N TYR A 34 -24.96 -6.50 12.52
CA TYR A 34 -25.58 -7.78 12.14
C TYR A 34 -26.21 -8.53 13.32
N LYS A 35 -27.10 -7.87 14.09
CA LYS A 35 -27.70 -8.52 15.26
C LYS A 35 -28.94 -9.38 14.98
N ASP A 36 -29.54 -9.29 13.79
CA ASP A 36 -30.75 -10.04 13.47
C ASP A 36 -30.62 -10.81 12.16
N MET A 37 -30.09 -12.04 12.23
CA MET A 37 -30.37 -13.05 11.20
C MET A 37 -30.60 -14.39 11.88
N HIS A 38 -31.86 -14.63 12.25
CA HIS A 38 -32.34 -15.93 12.69
C HIS A 38 -32.19 -16.93 11.54
N LEU A 39 -31.33 -17.94 11.72
CA LEU A 39 -31.29 -19.11 10.87
C LEU A 39 -32.30 -20.13 11.41
N THR A 40 -33.50 -20.17 10.84
CA THR A 40 -34.42 -21.30 11.00
C THR A 40 -34.14 -22.35 9.93
N SER A 41 -34.09 -23.59 10.37
CA SER A 41 -33.88 -24.81 9.60
C SER A 41 -35.02 -25.06 8.59
N GLY A 42 -34.67 -25.57 7.41
CA GLY A 42 -35.66 -26.03 6.44
C GLY A 42 -35.05 -26.34 5.07
N LEU A 43 -34.66 -27.60 4.85
CA LEU A 43 -34.38 -28.12 3.51
C LEU A 43 -35.69 -28.12 2.69
N THR A 44 -35.72 -27.37 1.59
CA THR A 44 -36.40 -27.69 0.30
C THR A 44 -36.37 -26.47 -0.62
N SER A 45 -35.46 -26.45 -1.61
CA SER A 45 -35.56 -25.77 -2.92
C SER A 45 -34.16 -25.50 -3.47
N THR A 46 -33.62 -26.42 -4.26
CA THR A 46 -32.31 -26.31 -4.90
C THR A 46 -32.27 -25.30 -6.06
N SER A 47 -33.41 -24.69 -6.42
CA SER A 47 -33.53 -23.68 -7.49
C SER A 47 -33.38 -22.24 -6.96
N PHE A 48 -33.82 -21.96 -5.74
CA PHE A 48 -33.88 -20.60 -5.19
C PHE A 48 -32.53 -20.14 -4.62
N THR A 49 -31.78 -21.04 -3.99
CA THR A 49 -30.44 -20.78 -3.44
C THR A 49 -29.42 -20.49 -4.54
N THR A 50 -29.42 -21.28 -5.62
CA THR A 50 -28.49 -21.08 -6.74
C THR A 50 -28.69 -19.73 -7.44
N LYS A 51 -29.96 -19.31 -7.64
CA LYS A 51 -30.28 -18.00 -8.22
C LYS A 51 -29.85 -16.83 -7.32
N LYS A 52 -30.03 -16.96 -6.00
CA LYS A 52 -29.60 -15.96 -5.01
C LYS A 52 -28.07 -15.84 -4.97
N THR A 53 -27.35 -16.96 -5.04
CA THR A 53 -25.88 -16.97 -5.11
C THR A 53 -25.36 -16.32 -6.39
N ILE A 54 -25.98 -16.58 -7.55
CA ILE A 54 -25.60 -15.97 -8.84
C ILE A 54 -25.83 -14.45 -8.82
N MET A 55 -26.96 -13.98 -8.27
CA MET A 55 -27.23 -12.55 -8.13
C MET A 55 -26.22 -11.86 -7.22
N LEU A 56 -25.85 -12.49 -6.10
CA LEU A 56 -24.86 -11.97 -5.18
C LEU A 56 -23.47 -11.90 -5.86
N LEU A 57 -23.07 -12.95 -6.57
CA LEU A 57 -21.80 -12.98 -7.29
C LEU A 57 -21.72 -11.91 -8.38
N HIS A 58 -22.82 -11.72 -9.13
CA HIS A 58 -22.90 -10.65 -10.14
C HIS A 58 -22.76 -9.27 -9.52
N GLN A 59 -23.41 -9.03 -8.38
CA GLN A 59 -23.31 -7.76 -7.65
C GLN A 59 -21.88 -7.51 -7.14
N ILE A 60 -21.20 -8.55 -6.63
CA ILE A 60 -19.81 -8.46 -6.16
C ILE A 60 -18.88 -8.12 -7.34
N LEU A 61 -19.03 -8.80 -8.47
CA LEU A 61 -18.22 -8.54 -9.67
C LEU A 61 -18.42 -7.10 -10.17
N LEU A 62 -19.66 -6.60 -10.20
CA LEU A 62 -19.94 -5.21 -10.56
C LEU A 62 -19.27 -4.23 -9.60
N GLN A 63 -19.34 -4.48 -8.29
CA GLN A 63 -18.71 -3.63 -7.29
C GLN A 63 -17.17 -3.64 -7.40
N GLU A 64 -16.57 -4.81 -7.63
CA GLU A 64 -15.13 -4.97 -7.83
C GLU A 64 -14.65 -4.22 -9.08
N THR A 65 -15.40 -4.29 -10.19
CA THR A 65 -15.07 -3.53 -11.41
C THR A 65 -15.16 -2.02 -11.22
N SER A 66 -16.17 -1.53 -10.47
CA SER A 66 -16.30 -0.10 -10.14
C SER A 66 -15.12 0.38 -9.30
N LEU A 67 -14.78 -0.35 -8.23
CA LEU A 67 -13.64 -0.03 -7.37
C LEU A 67 -12.32 -0.01 -8.16
N ARG A 68 -12.14 -0.95 -9.10
CA ARG A 68 -10.96 -0.99 -9.95
C ARG A 68 -10.88 0.23 -10.87
N MET A 69 -11.98 0.65 -11.48
CA MET A 69 -12.02 1.85 -12.33
C MET A 69 -11.72 3.13 -11.53
N ASP A 70 -12.28 3.24 -10.32
CA ASP A 70 -12.04 4.38 -9.43
C ASP A 70 -10.57 4.42 -8.98
N LEU A 71 -10.00 3.28 -8.61
CA LEU A 71 -8.58 3.19 -8.25
C LEU A 71 -7.67 3.59 -9.41
N GLU A 72 -7.93 3.07 -10.62
CA GLU A 72 -7.16 3.44 -11.81
C GLU A 72 -7.27 4.92 -12.14
N LYS A 73 -8.44 5.54 -11.91
CA LYS A 73 -8.63 6.99 -12.08
C LYS A 73 -7.81 7.78 -11.07
N THR A 74 -7.91 7.43 -9.78
CA THR A 74 -7.15 8.08 -8.71
C THR A 74 -5.65 7.99 -8.95
N VAL A 75 -5.14 6.82 -9.37
CA VAL A 75 -3.72 6.64 -9.72
C VAL A 75 -3.32 7.54 -10.89
N ARG A 76 -4.14 7.63 -11.94
CA ARG A 76 -3.87 8.52 -13.08
C ARG A 76 -3.84 9.99 -12.67
N ASP A 77 -4.76 10.42 -11.82
CA ASP A 77 -4.83 11.81 -11.35
C ASP A 77 -3.64 12.14 -10.44
N LEU A 78 -3.26 11.25 -9.53
CA LEU A 78 -2.03 11.35 -8.72
C LEU A 78 -0.77 11.46 -9.59
N MET A 79 -0.64 10.65 -10.64
CA MET A 79 0.50 10.75 -11.56
C MET A 79 0.55 12.10 -12.29
N LYS A 80 -0.61 12.67 -12.67
CA LYS A 80 -0.66 14.00 -13.30
C LYS A 80 -0.23 15.09 -12.33
N GLU A 81 -0.68 15.03 -11.08
CA GLU A 81 -0.27 15.96 -10.03
C GLU A 81 1.23 15.88 -9.75
N PHE A 82 1.79 14.66 -9.71
CA PHE A 82 3.22 14.45 -9.55
C PHE A 82 4.04 15.07 -10.69
N GLU A 83 3.62 14.86 -11.93
CA GLU A 83 4.29 15.46 -13.10
C GLU A 83 4.15 16.99 -13.11
N GLN A 84 3.02 17.53 -12.65
CA GLN A 84 2.88 18.97 -12.48
C GLN A 84 3.80 19.51 -11.39
N MET A 85 3.89 18.83 -10.26
CA MET A 85 4.78 19.20 -9.16
C MET A 85 6.25 19.21 -9.63
N LYS A 86 6.64 18.22 -10.43
CA LYS A 86 7.98 18.14 -11.03
C LYS A 86 8.28 19.31 -11.97
N ARG A 87 7.29 19.74 -12.78
CA ARG A 87 7.42 20.94 -13.62
C ARG A 87 7.58 22.21 -12.78
N ASN A 88 6.73 22.40 -11.78
CA ASN A 88 6.80 23.54 -10.88
C ASN A 88 8.15 23.60 -10.15
N GLN A 89 8.68 22.46 -9.71
CA GLN A 89 10.00 22.38 -9.08
C GLN A 89 11.13 22.79 -10.03
N ALA A 90 11.05 22.42 -11.30
CA ALA A 90 12.03 22.83 -12.31
C ALA A 90 11.97 24.33 -12.60
N GLU A 91 10.78 24.92 -12.59
CA GLU A 91 10.57 26.36 -12.77
C GLU A 91 11.15 27.16 -11.61
N VAL A 92 10.81 26.79 -10.36
CA VAL A 92 11.38 27.42 -9.16
C VAL A 92 12.90 27.29 -9.14
N LYS A 93 13.45 26.13 -9.52
CA LYS A 93 14.90 25.95 -9.60
C LYS A 93 15.54 26.89 -10.62
N LYS A 94 14.91 27.07 -11.78
CA LYS A 94 15.38 27.99 -12.82
C LYS A 94 15.33 29.45 -12.35
N GLU A 95 14.25 29.86 -11.70
CA GLU A 95 14.14 31.21 -11.11
C GLU A 95 15.24 31.44 -10.06
N GLN A 96 15.49 30.44 -9.21
CA GLN A 96 16.57 30.51 -8.21
C GLN A 96 17.96 30.65 -8.86
N GLU A 97 18.21 29.97 -9.98
CA GLU A 97 19.46 30.10 -10.74
C GLU A 97 19.62 31.49 -11.36
N ILE A 98 18.55 32.06 -11.92
CA ILE A 98 18.55 33.43 -12.48
C ILE A 98 18.85 34.45 -11.37
N LEU A 99 18.14 34.37 -10.25
CA LEU A 99 18.32 35.30 -9.14
C LEU A 99 19.74 35.21 -8.54
N ASN A 100 20.28 33.99 -8.45
CA ASN A 100 21.64 33.78 -7.96
C ASN A 100 22.69 34.36 -8.92
N GLN A 101 22.49 34.24 -10.23
CA GLN A 101 23.38 34.83 -11.21
C GLN A 101 23.33 36.36 -11.16
N GLU A 102 22.15 36.96 -11.09
CA GLU A 102 21.98 38.41 -10.97
C GLU A 102 22.65 38.96 -9.71
N LEU A 103 22.53 38.23 -8.58
CA LEU A 103 23.23 38.59 -7.35
C LEU A 103 24.76 38.58 -7.52
N ILE A 104 25.32 37.56 -8.20
CA ILE A 104 26.75 37.47 -8.48
C ILE A 104 27.21 38.63 -9.37
N ASP A 105 26.44 38.98 -10.40
CA ASP A 105 26.75 40.07 -11.33
C ASP A 105 26.76 41.42 -10.60
N ASN A 106 25.76 41.67 -9.76
CA ASN A 106 25.69 42.88 -8.93
C ASN A 106 26.87 42.99 -7.96
N ILE A 107 27.24 41.91 -7.28
CA ILE A 107 28.41 41.88 -6.38
C ILE A 107 29.70 42.17 -7.16
N THR A 108 29.82 41.63 -8.38
CA THR A 108 31.01 41.80 -9.21
C THR A 108 31.12 43.24 -9.73
N SER A 109 30.00 43.84 -10.16
CA SER A 109 29.95 45.25 -10.56
C SER A 109 30.37 46.16 -9.42
N LEU A 110 29.75 46.00 -8.23
CA LEU A 110 30.10 46.77 -7.04
C LEU A 110 31.56 46.59 -6.62
N ARG A 111 32.12 45.38 -6.73
CA ARG A 111 33.55 45.15 -6.45
C ARG A 111 34.44 45.93 -7.42
N THR A 112 34.06 45.99 -8.69
CA THR A 112 34.82 46.69 -9.73
C THR A 112 34.80 48.20 -9.50
N GLU A 113 33.63 48.78 -9.21
CA GLU A 113 33.49 50.20 -8.88
C GLU A 113 34.29 50.57 -7.63
N ASN A 114 34.22 49.76 -6.57
CA ASN A 114 35.01 50.00 -5.36
C ASN A 114 36.52 49.93 -5.61
N GLN A 115 36.97 49.03 -6.49
CA GLN A 115 38.38 48.95 -6.85
C GLN A 115 38.80 50.16 -7.68
N GLN A 116 37.98 50.61 -8.62
CA GLN A 116 38.25 51.83 -9.39
C GLN A 116 38.34 53.06 -8.49
N LEU A 117 37.39 53.23 -7.56
CA LEU A 117 37.43 54.33 -6.58
C LEU A 117 38.70 54.29 -5.72
N LYS A 118 39.14 53.08 -5.35
CA LYS A 118 40.40 52.89 -4.62
C LYS A 118 41.60 53.31 -5.45
N ASP A 119 41.66 52.91 -6.72
CA ASP A 119 42.76 53.25 -7.63
C ASP A 119 42.81 54.76 -7.91
N GLU A 120 41.66 55.40 -8.09
CA GLU A 120 41.54 56.87 -8.22
C GLU A 120 42.02 57.59 -6.95
N LEU A 121 41.66 57.08 -5.76
CA LEU A 121 42.13 57.63 -4.49
C LEU A 121 43.65 57.48 -4.33
N GLU A 122 44.23 56.33 -4.71
CA GLU A 122 45.68 56.11 -4.71
C GLU A 122 46.39 57.06 -5.69
N GLN A 123 45.81 57.34 -6.85
CA GLN A 123 46.35 58.32 -7.80
C GLN A 123 46.36 59.73 -7.23
N ILE A 124 45.28 60.18 -6.58
CA ILE A 124 45.21 61.51 -5.95
C ILE A 124 46.27 61.65 -4.85
N VAL A 125 46.45 60.62 -4.02
CA VAL A 125 47.49 60.60 -2.97
C VAL A 125 48.89 60.72 -3.58
N ASN A 126 49.15 60.07 -4.71
CA ASN A 126 50.47 60.04 -5.34
C ASN A 126 50.77 61.26 -6.22
N SER A 127 49.76 61.95 -6.76
CA SER A 127 49.92 63.11 -7.67
C SER A 127 49.84 64.48 -6.98
N GLY A 128 49.52 64.53 -5.68
CA GLY A 128 49.25 65.77 -4.97
C GLY A 128 49.80 65.85 -3.55
N MET A 129 51.11 65.63 -3.34
CA MET A 129 51.80 66.13 -2.15
C MET A 129 53.00 67.02 -2.49
N GLY A 130 52.72 67.99 -3.36
CA GLY A 130 53.49 69.21 -3.54
C GLY A 130 52.51 70.38 -3.71
N THR A 131 52.17 71.04 -2.60
CA THR A 131 51.50 72.35 -2.55
C THR A 131 50.01 72.43 -2.96
N CYS A 132 49.11 71.88 -2.16
CA CYS A 132 47.83 72.56 -1.92
C CYS A 132 47.27 72.20 -0.54
N LYS A 133 47.16 73.19 0.34
CA LYS A 133 46.45 73.05 1.62
C LYS A 133 44.98 73.37 1.39
N CYS A 134 44.27 72.43 0.77
CA CYS A 134 42.81 72.43 0.73
C CYS A 134 42.31 72.03 2.13
N ASP A 135 41.20 72.63 2.58
CA ASP A 135 40.66 72.44 3.92
C ASP A 135 40.10 71.01 4.07
N LEU A 136 40.97 70.10 4.51
CA LEU A 136 40.77 68.65 4.62
C LEU A 136 39.67 68.26 5.62
N THR A 137 39.23 69.22 6.43
CA THR A 137 38.21 69.06 7.47
C THR A 137 36.82 68.82 6.87
N ASN A 138 36.47 69.50 5.78
CA ASN A 138 35.17 69.33 5.10
C ASN A 138 35.07 67.98 4.40
N ILE A 139 36.13 67.54 3.70
CA ILE A 139 36.17 66.23 3.03
C ILE A 139 36.07 65.09 4.06
N THR A 140 36.72 65.24 5.20
CA THR A 140 36.66 64.25 6.29
C THR A 140 35.25 64.15 6.88
N SER A 141 34.57 65.30 7.04
CA SER A 141 33.17 65.37 7.47
C SER A 141 32.23 64.69 6.47
N ASP A 142 32.35 65.01 5.18
CA ASP A 142 31.46 64.47 4.14
C ASP A 142 31.65 62.97 3.97
N PHE A 143 32.89 62.48 4.06
CA PHE A 143 33.19 61.05 4.04
C PHE A 143 32.60 60.33 5.26
N HIS A 144 32.62 60.96 6.44
CA HIS A 144 32.01 60.40 7.64
C HIS A 144 30.48 60.34 7.54
N ASN A 145 29.85 61.37 6.97
CA ASN A 145 28.41 61.41 6.73
C ASN A 145 27.99 60.36 5.71
N PHE A 146 28.70 60.26 4.59
CA PHE A 146 28.48 59.21 3.58
C PHE A 146 28.62 57.81 4.17
N LYS A 147 29.65 57.55 4.99
CA LYS A 147 29.82 56.26 5.66
C LYS A 147 28.64 55.94 6.59
N SER A 148 28.14 56.93 7.31
CA SER A 148 26.99 56.79 8.19
C SER A 148 25.71 56.46 7.40
N ASP A 149 25.43 57.22 6.33
CA ASP A 149 24.26 57.03 5.49
C ASP A 149 24.30 55.70 4.74
N PHE A 150 25.46 55.33 4.19
CA PHE A 150 25.67 54.04 3.55
C PHE A 150 25.45 52.89 4.54
N SER A 151 26.05 52.96 5.74
CA SER A 151 25.89 51.94 6.77
C SER A 151 24.44 51.81 7.24
N TYR A 152 23.71 52.92 7.36
CA TYR A 152 22.31 52.94 7.77
C TYR A 152 21.39 52.34 6.69
N ASN A 153 21.53 52.78 5.44
CA ASN A 153 20.71 52.33 4.32
C ASN A 153 20.92 50.83 4.01
N VAL A 154 22.18 50.36 4.06
CA VAL A 154 22.50 48.95 3.90
C VAL A 154 21.90 48.12 5.05
N SER A 155 21.99 48.61 6.29
CA SER A 155 21.40 47.91 7.45
C SER A 155 19.87 47.82 7.37
N LEU A 156 19.22 48.87 6.90
CA LEU A 156 17.77 48.90 6.67
C LEU A 156 17.33 47.91 5.60
N SER A 157 17.97 47.95 4.42
CA SER A 157 17.68 46.99 3.35
C SER A 157 17.90 45.55 3.79
N LEU A 158 19.00 45.27 4.51
CA LEU A 158 19.26 43.94 5.08
C LEU A 158 18.18 43.49 6.06
N LEU A 159 17.68 44.40 6.90
CA LEU A 159 16.58 44.09 7.83
C LEU A 159 15.27 43.77 7.11
N ASP A 160 14.96 44.49 6.03
CA ASP A 160 13.74 44.25 5.26
C ASP A 160 13.84 42.95 4.45
N PHE A 161 14.99 42.67 3.82
CA PHE A 161 15.25 41.37 3.21
C PHE A 161 15.16 40.23 4.23
N GLN A 162 15.69 40.41 5.43
CA GLN A 162 15.61 39.39 6.48
C GLN A 162 14.15 39.12 6.90
N LYS A 163 13.30 40.14 6.97
CA LYS A 163 11.87 39.97 7.26
C LYS A 163 11.17 39.20 6.16
N GLU A 164 11.45 39.51 4.90
CA GLU A 164 10.84 38.84 3.75
C GLU A 164 11.25 37.37 3.68
N ILE A 165 12.52 37.05 3.93
CA ILE A 165 13.03 35.68 4.06
C ILE A 165 12.31 34.96 5.20
N ASN A 166 12.19 35.58 6.38
CA ASN A 166 11.55 34.96 7.53
C ASN A 166 10.06 34.69 7.27
N SER A 167 9.35 35.63 6.62
CA SER A 167 7.95 35.46 6.24
C SER A 167 7.76 34.34 5.22
N THR A 168 8.60 34.31 4.19
CA THR A 168 8.57 33.25 3.16
C THR A 168 8.86 31.88 3.78
N THR A 169 9.85 31.81 4.67
CA THR A 169 10.20 30.58 5.40
C THR A 169 9.03 30.09 6.25
N ALA A 170 8.35 30.98 6.99
CA ALA A 170 7.18 30.61 7.78
C ALA A 170 6.03 30.08 6.92
N ASN A 171 5.75 30.72 5.77
CA ASN A 171 4.71 30.28 4.84
C ASN A 171 5.00 28.91 4.24
N ILE A 172 6.26 28.65 3.85
CA ILE A 172 6.68 27.35 3.31
C ILE A 172 6.57 26.26 4.38
N LEU A 173 7.02 26.54 5.61
CA LEU A 173 6.92 25.59 6.72
C LEU A 173 5.46 25.25 7.03
N HIS A 174 4.59 26.25 7.19
CA HIS A 174 3.16 26.01 7.46
C HIS A 174 2.46 25.25 6.33
N SER A 175 2.67 25.66 5.06
CA SER A 175 2.05 24.94 3.94
C SER A 175 2.54 23.50 3.82
N SER A 176 3.80 23.24 4.20
CA SER A 176 4.36 21.89 4.17
C SER A 176 3.81 21.05 5.32
N ASP A 177 3.70 21.62 6.52
CA ASP A 177 3.20 20.93 7.71
C ASP A 177 1.74 20.51 7.56
N ASP A 178 0.89 21.39 6.98
CA ASP A 178 -0.52 21.08 6.71
C ASP A 178 -0.67 19.93 5.69
N LYS A 179 0.12 19.98 4.61
CA LYS A 179 0.12 18.92 3.58
C LYS A 179 0.65 17.60 4.13
N ILE A 180 1.73 17.64 4.91
CA ILE A 180 2.28 16.47 5.59
C ILE A 180 1.26 15.89 6.58
N GLY A 181 0.57 16.75 7.34
CA GLY A 181 -0.48 16.34 8.26
C GLY A 181 -1.71 15.72 7.58
N ALA A 182 -2.08 16.19 6.38
CA ALA A 182 -3.11 15.55 5.57
C ALA A 182 -2.67 14.14 5.12
N VAL A 183 -1.47 14.02 4.54
CA VAL A 183 -0.91 12.73 4.10
C VAL A 183 -0.78 11.74 5.27
N SER A 184 -0.38 12.21 6.46
CA SER A 184 -0.26 11.38 7.66
C SER A 184 -1.61 10.79 8.11
N ARG A 185 -2.69 11.58 8.01
CA ARG A 185 -4.06 11.10 8.30
C ARG A 185 -4.51 10.06 7.29
N ASP A 186 -4.32 10.32 6.00
CA ASP A 186 -4.67 9.39 4.93
C ASP A 186 -3.93 8.05 5.09
N ILE A 187 -2.64 8.08 5.45
CA ILE A 187 -1.87 6.87 5.76
C ILE A 187 -2.48 6.08 6.92
N SER A 188 -2.90 6.76 7.99
CA SER A 188 -3.50 6.10 9.16
C SER A 188 -4.85 5.45 8.82
N ASP A 189 -5.65 6.11 7.98
CA ASP A 189 -6.92 5.58 7.50
C ASP A 189 -6.71 4.36 6.59
N MET A 190 -5.72 4.43 5.68
CA MET A 190 -5.33 3.30 4.83
C MET A 190 -4.84 2.11 5.65
N GLN A 191 -4.04 2.33 6.70
CA GLN A 191 -3.60 1.27 7.61
C GLN A 191 -4.78 0.59 8.32
N SER A 192 -5.77 1.38 8.75
CA SER A 192 -6.98 0.86 9.39
C SER A 192 -7.82 0.01 8.42
N ALA A 193 -7.97 0.46 7.19
CA ALA A 193 -8.64 -0.30 6.13
C ALA A 193 -7.91 -1.62 5.82
N PHE A 194 -6.58 -1.58 5.72
CA PHE A 194 -5.76 -2.77 5.48
C PHE A 194 -5.91 -3.80 6.61
N LYS A 195 -5.93 -3.37 7.87
CA LYS A 195 -6.16 -4.25 9.01
C LYS A 195 -7.53 -4.94 8.96
N ASN A 196 -8.58 -4.21 8.58
CA ASN A 196 -9.91 -4.79 8.41
C ASN A 196 -9.94 -5.84 7.29
N LEU A 197 -9.27 -5.55 6.17
CA LEU A 197 -9.16 -6.48 5.06
C LEU A 197 -8.38 -7.74 5.46
N SER A 198 -7.26 -7.59 6.18
CA SER A 198 -6.50 -8.70 6.76
C SER A 198 -7.40 -9.62 7.60
N GLY A 199 -8.22 -9.02 8.48
CA GLY A 199 -9.16 -9.80 9.30
C GLY A 199 -10.26 -10.49 8.51
N PHE A 200 -10.66 -9.96 7.34
CA PHE A 200 -11.59 -10.65 6.44
C PHE A 200 -10.92 -11.86 5.77
N ILE A 201 -9.69 -11.68 5.26
CA ILE A 201 -8.90 -12.74 4.62
C ILE A 201 -8.68 -13.91 5.60
N ASP A 202 -8.37 -13.62 6.87
CA ASP A 202 -8.18 -14.65 7.89
C ASP A 202 -9.47 -15.45 8.15
N ARG A 203 -10.63 -14.78 8.17
CA ARG A 203 -11.93 -15.45 8.32
C ARG A 203 -12.24 -16.35 7.12
N ASP A 204 -11.98 -15.88 5.91
CA ASP A 204 -12.18 -16.65 4.69
C ASP A 204 -11.27 -17.88 4.64
N ARG A 205 -9.99 -17.72 5.01
CA ARG A 205 -9.05 -18.84 5.13
C ARG A 205 -9.51 -19.88 6.15
N ASN A 206 -10.02 -19.46 7.31
CA ASN A 206 -10.53 -20.38 8.33
C ASN A 206 -11.79 -21.11 7.86
N PHE A 207 -12.68 -20.41 7.15
CA PHE A 207 -13.85 -21.02 6.54
C PHE A 207 -13.46 -22.08 5.49
N GLN A 208 -12.53 -21.74 4.59
CA GLN A 208 -11.95 -22.66 3.62
C GLN A 208 -11.34 -23.90 4.29
N ALA A 209 -10.60 -23.73 5.39
CA ALA A 209 -10.02 -24.84 6.14
C ALA A 209 -11.11 -25.77 6.72
N SER A 210 -12.17 -25.21 7.32
CA SER A 210 -13.30 -25.98 7.84
C SER A 210 -14.01 -26.77 6.75
N VAL A 211 -14.25 -26.15 5.59
CA VAL A 211 -14.89 -26.82 4.44
C VAL A 211 -14.02 -27.96 3.92
N ASN A 212 -12.71 -27.76 3.84
CA ASN A 212 -11.79 -28.81 3.41
C ASN A 212 -11.79 -30.00 4.37
N ASP A 213 -11.88 -29.76 5.68
CA ASP A 213 -11.97 -30.82 6.69
C ASP A 213 -13.28 -31.61 6.57
N ASP A 214 -14.41 -30.92 6.40
CA ASP A 214 -15.72 -31.55 6.16
C ASP A 214 -15.73 -32.40 4.88
N ILE A 215 -15.11 -31.90 3.79
CA ILE A 215 -14.98 -32.62 2.52
C ILE A 215 -14.14 -33.88 2.70
N LEU A 216 -13.02 -33.81 3.43
CA LEU A 216 -12.16 -34.97 3.70
C LEU A 216 -12.91 -36.06 4.45
N VAL A 217 -13.70 -35.69 5.48
CA VAL A 217 -14.54 -36.63 6.21
C VAL A 217 -15.61 -37.25 5.31
N GLN A 218 -16.25 -36.44 4.45
CA GLN A 218 -17.23 -36.97 3.50
C GLN A 218 -16.62 -37.90 2.46
N GLN A 219 -15.42 -37.63 1.95
CA GLN A 219 -14.73 -38.52 1.01
C GLN A 219 -14.38 -39.88 1.63
N GLN A 220 -13.97 -39.89 2.90
CA GLN A 220 -13.73 -41.14 3.63
C GLN A 220 -15.03 -41.93 3.85
N ASN A 221 -16.13 -41.25 4.22
CA ASN A 221 -17.43 -41.90 4.38
C ASN A 221 -17.98 -42.45 3.06
N ILE A 222 -17.87 -41.70 1.95
CA ILE A 222 -18.28 -42.18 0.63
C ILE A 222 -17.45 -43.40 0.23
N SER A 223 -16.15 -43.37 0.46
CA SER A 223 -15.27 -44.51 0.17
C SER A 223 -15.69 -45.75 0.98
N ASN A 224 -15.99 -45.59 2.26
CA ASN A 224 -16.44 -46.68 3.12
C ASN A 224 -17.81 -47.22 2.69
N VAL A 225 -18.78 -46.36 2.35
CA VAL A 225 -20.11 -46.76 1.86
C VAL A 225 -20.03 -47.49 0.52
N ILE A 226 -19.19 -47.04 -0.41
CA ILE A 226 -18.98 -47.73 -1.69
C ILE A 226 -18.36 -49.12 -1.47
N ILE A 227 -17.46 -49.25 -0.49
CA ILE A 227 -16.80 -50.52 -0.15
C ILE A 227 -17.76 -51.47 0.59
N GLU A 228 -18.63 -50.98 1.47
CA GLU A 228 -19.64 -51.78 2.18
C GLU A 228 -20.80 -52.26 1.28
N THR A 229 -20.99 -51.65 0.11
CA THR A 229 -22.09 -51.98 -0.83
C THR A 229 -21.65 -52.87 -2.00
N LEU A 230 -20.40 -53.36 -1.99
CA LEU A 230 -19.93 -54.31 -2.99
C LEU A 230 -20.63 -55.67 -2.78
N PRO A 231 -21.24 -56.25 -3.81
CA PRO A 231 -22.03 -57.47 -3.66
C PRO A 231 -21.14 -58.68 -3.37
N LEU A 232 -21.36 -59.33 -2.23
CA LEU A 232 -20.68 -60.56 -1.84
C LEU A 232 -21.06 -61.73 -2.76
N ASP A 233 -22.29 -61.75 -3.23
CA ASP A 233 -22.84 -62.81 -4.06
C ASP A 233 -23.95 -62.32 -5.02
N CYS A 234 -24.47 -63.25 -5.82
CA CYS A 234 -25.59 -62.97 -6.71
C CYS A 234 -26.90 -62.68 -5.98
N LYS A 235 -27.05 -63.10 -4.71
CA LYS A 235 -28.24 -62.84 -3.93
C LYS A 235 -28.33 -61.38 -3.53
N GLU A 236 -27.21 -60.76 -3.15
CA GLU A 236 -27.15 -59.33 -2.87
C GLU A 236 -27.39 -58.48 -4.12
N LEU A 237 -26.83 -58.86 -5.27
CA LEU A 237 -27.15 -58.25 -6.56
C LEU A 237 -28.67 -58.32 -6.85
N TYR A 238 -29.29 -59.46 -6.55
CA TYR A 238 -30.73 -59.63 -6.67
C TYR A 238 -31.50 -58.76 -5.67
N MET A 239 -31.11 -58.67 -4.41
CA MET A 239 -31.77 -57.76 -3.47
C MET A 239 -31.63 -56.29 -3.91
N ASN A 240 -30.50 -55.94 -4.53
CA ASN A 240 -30.21 -54.61 -5.11
C ASN A 240 -30.88 -54.37 -6.48
N GLY A 241 -31.89 -55.18 -6.85
CA GLY A 241 -32.74 -54.92 -8.02
C GLY A 241 -32.21 -55.47 -9.34
N LYS A 242 -31.09 -56.20 -9.37
CA LYS A 242 -30.67 -56.91 -10.58
C LYS A 242 -31.59 -58.12 -10.80
N ARG A 243 -32.27 -58.16 -11.96
CA ARG A 243 -33.27 -59.20 -12.27
C ARG A 243 -32.93 -60.05 -13.49
N LYS A 244 -31.93 -59.65 -14.28
CA LYS A 244 -31.54 -60.37 -15.49
C LYS A 244 -30.37 -61.32 -15.20
N SER A 245 -30.48 -62.54 -15.67
CA SER A 245 -29.38 -63.52 -15.60
C SER A 245 -28.20 -63.07 -16.47
N GLY A 246 -26.98 -63.38 -16.06
CA GLY A 246 -25.76 -62.98 -16.78
C GLY A 246 -24.50 -63.04 -15.94
N VAL A 247 -23.36 -62.64 -16.51
CA VAL A 247 -22.09 -62.59 -15.78
C VAL A 247 -21.99 -61.27 -15.01
N TYR A 248 -21.75 -61.36 -13.70
CA TYR A 248 -21.55 -60.22 -12.82
C TYR A 248 -20.23 -60.36 -12.05
N THR A 249 -19.72 -59.23 -11.57
CA THR A 249 -18.58 -59.19 -10.63
C THR A 249 -19.12 -59.17 -9.20
N ILE A 250 -18.63 -60.10 -8.39
CA ILE A 250 -18.90 -60.20 -6.95
C ILE A 250 -17.59 -60.17 -6.16
N TYR A 251 -17.68 -59.98 -4.84
CA TYR A 251 -16.54 -59.90 -3.91
C TYR A 251 -16.76 -60.90 -2.76
N PRO A 252 -16.54 -62.21 -2.99
CA PRO A 252 -17.03 -63.25 -2.09
C PRO A 252 -16.19 -63.42 -0.81
N TRP A 253 -15.12 -62.64 -0.64
CA TRP A 253 -14.27 -62.66 0.54
C TRP A 253 -14.40 -61.34 1.30
N GLU A 254 -14.30 -61.41 2.63
CA GLU A 254 -14.18 -60.21 3.45
C GLU A 254 -12.89 -59.46 3.14
N ARG A 255 -12.89 -58.14 3.33
CA ARG A 255 -11.74 -57.28 3.00
C ARG A 255 -10.46 -57.62 3.78
N SER A 256 -10.61 -58.16 4.98
CA SER A 256 -9.51 -58.62 5.83
C SER A 256 -8.91 -59.94 5.35
N ASP A 257 -9.58 -60.66 4.44
CA ASP A 257 -9.09 -61.91 3.89
C ASP A 257 -7.95 -61.63 2.89
N PRO A 258 -6.78 -62.28 3.01
CA PRO A 258 -5.69 -62.14 2.05
C PRO A 258 -6.08 -62.54 0.61
N ASN A 259 -7.21 -63.22 0.41
CA ASN A 259 -7.75 -63.59 -0.89
C ASN A 259 -8.73 -62.57 -1.49
N TYR A 260 -8.97 -61.43 -0.82
CA TYR A 260 -9.89 -60.39 -1.27
C TYR A 260 -9.59 -59.93 -2.70
N ARG A 261 -10.49 -60.27 -3.63
CA ARG A 261 -10.43 -59.88 -5.04
C ARG A 261 -11.81 -59.98 -5.70
N PRO A 262 -12.07 -59.19 -6.75
CA PRO A 262 -13.26 -59.36 -7.57
C PRO A 262 -13.24 -60.70 -8.30
N VAL A 263 -14.40 -61.36 -8.39
CA VAL A 263 -14.60 -62.59 -9.15
C VAL A 263 -15.78 -62.42 -10.09
N GLN A 264 -15.62 -62.88 -11.34
CA GLN A 264 -16.72 -62.97 -12.28
C GLN A 264 -17.45 -64.31 -12.09
N VAL A 265 -18.77 -64.24 -11.90
CA VAL A 265 -19.65 -65.39 -11.74
C VAL A 265 -20.86 -65.24 -12.65
N TYR A 266 -21.47 -66.35 -13.02
CA TYR A 266 -22.78 -66.29 -13.67
C TYR A 266 -23.84 -66.23 -12.59
N CYS A 267 -24.64 -65.17 -12.58
CA CYS A 267 -25.78 -65.04 -11.70
C CYS A 267 -27.05 -65.45 -12.44
N ASP A 268 -27.76 -66.44 -11.92
CA ASP A 268 -29.13 -66.73 -12.34
C ASP A 268 -30.12 -65.96 -11.47
N MET A 269 -30.77 -64.97 -12.08
CA MET A 269 -31.70 -64.07 -11.44
C MET A 269 -33.16 -64.37 -11.78
N GLU A 270 -33.42 -65.26 -12.73
CA GLU A 270 -34.74 -65.47 -13.32
C GLU A 270 -35.35 -66.81 -12.89
N THR A 271 -34.52 -67.78 -12.52
CA THR A 271 -34.96 -69.12 -12.09
C THR A 271 -35.24 -69.16 -10.59
N GLU A 272 -36.34 -69.82 -10.19
CA GLU A 272 -36.65 -70.21 -8.80
C GLU A 272 -36.43 -69.09 -7.76
N GLY A 273 -36.94 -67.89 -8.05
CA GLY A 273 -36.86 -66.75 -7.13
C GLY A 273 -35.53 -65.98 -7.15
N GLY A 274 -34.57 -66.39 -7.99
CA GLY A 274 -33.38 -65.62 -8.36
C GLY A 274 -32.31 -65.41 -7.28
N GLY A 275 -31.13 -64.98 -7.72
CA GLY A 275 -29.97 -64.69 -6.87
C GLY A 275 -29.00 -65.86 -6.72
N TRP A 276 -28.99 -66.80 -7.66
CA TRP A 276 -28.13 -67.97 -7.60
C TRP A 276 -26.74 -67.66 -8.16
N THR A 277 -25.70 -67.95 -7.38
CA THR A 277 -24.30 -67.83 -7.79
C THR A 277 -23.85 -69.13 -8.44
N VAL A 278 -23.55 -69.09 -9.74
CA VAL A 278 -23.07 -70.24 -10.50
C VAL A 278 -21.61 -70.02 -10.90
N ARG A 279 -20.77 -71.02 -10.61
CA ARG A 279 -19.36 -70.99 -10.95
C ARG A 279 -19.18 -71.06 -12.47
N ILE A 280 -18.44 -70.11 -13.03
CA ILE A 280 -17.98 -70.19 -14.41
C ILE A 280 -16.78 -71.13 -14.42
N CYS A 281 -16.91 -72.29 -15.05
CA CYS A 281 -15.78 -73.17 -15.35
C CYS A 281 -15.20 -72.74 -16.71
N THR A 282 -14.08 -72.02 -16.67
CA THR A 282 -13.25 -71.72 -17.84
C THR A 282 -12.07 -72.68 -17.90
#